data_AF-A0AAJ3DBY6-F1
#
_entry.id   AF-A0AAJ3DBY6-F1
#
_cell.length_a   1.000
_cell.length_b   1.000
_cell.length_c   1.000
_cell.angle_alpha   90.00
_cell.angle_beta   90.00
_cell.angle_gamma   90.00
#
_symmetry.space_group_name_H-M   'P 1'
#
loop_
_entity.id
_entity.type
_entity.pdbx_description
1 polymer ?
#
loop_
_entity_poly.entity_id
_entity_poly.type
_entity_poly.pdbx_seq_one_letter_code
_entity_poly.pdbx_strand_id
1 'polypeptide(L)'
;NLSDGSLQDWMRLYDGFGLKGLSESKSHQTYSSELKQKAVHAYLSGEGTLREVAKRFKLRSKSQLSIWISKYNGNEELRSTGAT
;
A
#
# COMPACT_ATOMS: atom_id res chain seq x y z
N ASN A 1 -15.55 -18.47 12.56
CA ASN A 1 -15.57 -18.79 11.12
C ASN A 1 -14.65 -17.80 10.42
N LEU A 2 -13.38 -18.15 10.20
CA LEU A 2 -12.44 -17.34 9.42
C LEU A 2 -12.73 -17.60 7.94
N SER A 3 -13.06 -16.57 7.17
CA SER A 3 -13.25 -16.72 5.72
C SER A 3 -11.92 -16.99 5.02
N ASP A 4 -11.94 -17.77 3.95
CA ASP A 4 -10.74 -18.09 3.14
C ASP A 4 -9.96 -16.83 2.74
N GLY A 5 -10.68 -15.77 2.34
CA GLY A 5 -10.07 -14.47 2.02
C GLY A 5 -9.33 -13.82 3.19
N SER A 6 -9.82 -13.96 4.43
CA SER A 6 -9.14 -13.43 5.62
C SER A 6 -7.83 -14.16 5.89
N LEU A 7 -7.81 -15.48 5.69
CA LEU A 7 -6.59 -16.28 5.83
C LEU A 7 -5.55 -15.90 4.78
N GLN A 8 -5.98 -15.72 3.52
CA GLN A 8 -5.10 -15.31 2.43
C GLN A 8 -4.48 -13.92 2.67
N ASP A 9 -5.25 -12.96 3.19
CA ASP A 9 -4.72 -11.63 3.54
C ASP A 9 -3.70 -11.72 4.68
N TRP A 10 -3.94 -12.56 5.70
CA TRP A 10 -2.97 -12.79 6.79
C TRP A 10 -1.67 -13.40 6.28
N MET A 11 -1.74 -14.44 5.44
CA MET A 11 -0.55 -15.06 4.83
C MET A 11 0.25 -14.04 4.02
N ARG A 12 -0.43 -13.21 3.20
CA ARG A 12 0.22 -12.15 2.42
C ARG A 12 0.88 -11.10 3.31
N LEU A 13 0.23 -10.68 4.40
CA LEU A 13 0.77 -9.69 5.32
C LEU A 13 1.99 -10.25 6.07
N TYR A 14 1.96 -11.52 6.44
CA TYR A 14 3.10 -12.20 7.04
C TYR A 14 4.28 -12.29 6.06
N ASP A 15 4.05 -12.67 4.81
CA ASP A 15 5.08 -12.73 3.76
C ASP A 15 5.77 -11.36 3.55
N GLY A 16 5.00 -10.26 3.56
CA GLY A 16 5.53 -8.92 3.31
C GLY A 16 6.19 -8.24 4.52
N PHE A 17 5.66 -8.47 5.72
CA PHE A 17 5.98 -7.68 6.91
C PHE A 17 6.34 -8.51 8.16
N GLY A 18 6.37 -9.84 8.04
CA GLY A 18 6.58 -10.76 9.15
C GLY A 18 5.50 -10.64 10.22
N LEU A 19 5.87 -10.92 11.48
CA LEU A 19 4.94 -10.84 12.62
C LEU A 19 4.29 -9.45 12.77
N LYS A 20 4.97 -8.37 12.34
CA LYS A 20 4.41 -7.01 12.36
C LYS A 20 3.22 -6.85 11.41
N GLY A 21 3.16 -7.65 10.34
CA GLY A 21 2.03 -7.69 9.42
C GLY A 21 0.75 -8.28 10.03
N LEU A 22 0.89 -9.14 11.03
CA LEU A 22 -0.20 -9.80 11.74
C LEU A 22 -0.63 -9.04 13.02
N SER A 23 0.07 -7.97 13.37
CA SER A 23 -0.21 -7.21 14.58
C SER A 23 -1.42 -6.28 14.40
N GLU A 24 -2.28 -6.22 15.41
CA GLU A 24 -3.34 -5.22 15.53
C GLU A 24 -2.70 -3.83 15.58
N SER A 25 -2.65 -3.19 14.41
CA SER A 25 -1.95 -1.92 14.24
C SER A 25 -2.81 -0.81 14.87
N LYS A 26 -2.45 -0.35 16.07
CA LYS A 26 -3.04 0.86 16.69
C LYS A 26 -2.75 2.16 15.92
N SER A 27 -1.84 2.10 14.95
CA SER A 27 -1.48 3.22 14.09
C SER A 27 -1.46 2.82 12.61
N HIS A 28 -1.79 3.80 11.76
CA HIS A 28 -1.67 3.67 10.31
C HIS A 28 -0.21 3.48 9.91
N GLN A 29 0.05 2.55 8.97
CA GLN A 29 1.37 2.43 8.38
C GLN A 29 1.69 3.70 7.60
N THR A 30 2.78 4.36 7.96
CA THR A 30 3.27 5.53 7.23
C THR A 30 4.17 5.09 6.08
N TYR A 31 4.04 5.78 4.95
CA TYR A 31 4.90 5.60 3.78
C TYR A 31 5.51 6.97 3.44
N SER A 32 6.81 7.00 3.14
CA SER A 32 7.48 8.23 2.72
C SER A 32 6.88 8.76 1.41
N SER A 33 6.92 10.09 1.21
CA SER A 33 6.47 10.69 -0.07
C SER A 33 7.22 10.09 -1.26
N GLU A 34 8.53 9.88 -1.14
CA GLU A 34 9.32 9.25 -2.21
C GLU A 34 8.80 7.86 -2.59
N LEU A 35 8.46 7.02 -1.59
CA LEU A 35 7.91 5.68 -1.87
C LEU A 35 6.54 5.78 -2.54
N LYS A 36 5.67 6.70 -2.08
CA LYS A 36 4.36 6.94 -2.70
C LYS A 36 4.52 7.35 -4.16
N GLN A 37 5.40 8.31 -4.44
CA GLN A 37 5.67 8.78 -5.80
C GLN A 37 6.22 7.66 -6.69
N LYS A 38 7.22 6.90 -6.23
CA LYS A 38 7.76 5.75 -6.97
C LYS A 38 6.69 4.71 -7.30
N ALA A 39 5.80 4.41 -6.35
CA ALA A 39 4.72 3.44 -6.56
C ALA A 39 3.69 3.94 -7.59
N VAL A 40 3.31 5.22 -7.54
CA VAL A 40 2.41 5.83 -8.52
C VAL A 40 3.04 5.82 -9.91
N HIS A 41 4.29 6.24 -10.04
CA HIS A 41 5.01 6.25 -11.32
C HIS A 41 5.13 4.85 -11.92
N ALA A 42 5.51 3.84 -11.13
CA ALA A 42 5.61 2.47 -11.62
C ALA A 42 4.28 1.95 -12.21
N TYR A 43 3.15 2.29 -11.57
CA TYR A 43 1.84 1.94 -12.12
C TYR A 43 1.51 2.70 -13.41
N LEU A 44 1.74 4.02 -13.43
CA LEU A 44 1.46 4.85 -14.61
C LEU A 44 2.37 4.52 -15.81
N SER A 45 3.58 4.03 -15.56
CA SER A 45 4.50 3.52 -16.57
C SER A 45 4.16 2.11 -17.06
N GLY A 46 3.09 1.49 -16.54
CA GLY A 46 2.65 0.16 -16.97
C GLY A 46 3.51 -0.99 -16.46
N GLU A 47 4.30 -0.80 -15.39
CA GLU A 47 5.20 -1.84 -14.85
C GLU A 47 4.47 -3.01 -14.14
N GLY A 48 3.13 -2.98 -14.11
CA GLY A 48 2.31 -4.07 -13.57
C GLY A 48 0.92 -3.62 -13.14
N THR A 49 0.09 -4.57 -12.73
CA THR A 49 -1.23 -4.28 -12.18
C THR A 49 -1.14 -3.58 -10.82
N LEU A 50 -2.24 -2.95 -10.37
CA LEU A 50 -2.33 -2.35 -9.03
C LEU A 50 -1.89 -3.31 -7.90
N ARG A 51 -2.20 -4.61 -8.03
CA ARG A 51 -1.88 -5.60 -7.01
C ARG A 51 -0.39 -5.95 -7.01
N GLU A 52 0.21 -6.07 -8.19
CA GLU A 52 1.64 -6.36 -8.35
C GLU A 52 2.50 -5.18 -7.88
N VAL A 53 2.16 -3.96 -8.28
CA VAL A 53 2.85 -2.75 -7.82
C VAL A 53 2.70 -2.60 -6.31
N ALA A 54 1.49 -2.75 -5.76
CA ALA A 54 1.28 -2.72 -4.31
C ALA A 54 2.11 -3.78 -3.57
N LYS A 55 2.26 -4.99 -4.12
CA LYS A 55 3.12 -6.02 -3.53
C LYS A 55 4.60 -5.62 -3.59
N ARG A 56 5.09 -5.15 -4.75
CA ARG A 56 6.49 -4.73 -4.96
C ARG A 56 6.92 -3.63 -3.98
N PHE A 57 6.04 -2.65 -3.74
CA PHE A 57 6.29 -1.56 -2.80
C PHE A 57 5.88 -1.87 -1.35
N LYS A 58 5.56 -3.13 -1.04
CA LYS A 58 5.13 -3.58 0.29
C LYS A 58 4.03 -2.71 0.87
N LEU A 59 2.98 -2.48 0.08
CA LEU A 59 1.76 -1.81 0.52
C LEU A 59 0.81 -2.85 1.10
N ARG A 60 0.23 -2.54 2.27
CA ARG A 60 -0.78 -3.42 2.89
C ARG A 60 -2.03 -3.63 2.02
N SER A 61 -2.34 -2.69 1.13
CA SER A 61 -3.52 -2.77 0.27
C SER A 61 -3.32 -2.05 -1.06
N LYS A 62 -3.85 -2.64 -2.14
CA LYS A 62 -3.91 -2.02 -3.48
C LYS A 62 -4.78 -0.76 -3.49
N SER A 63 -5.75 -0.67 -2.58
CA SER A 63 -6.64 0.50 -2.47
C SER A 63 -5.86 1.75 -2.09
N GLN A 64 -4.78 1.64 -1.31
CA GLN A 64 -3.92 2.79 -0.99
C GLN A 64 -3.24 3.34 -2.25
N LEU A 65 -2.73 2.46 -3.11
CA LEU A 65 -2.13 2.86 -4.39
C LEU A 65 -3.17 3.53 -5.28
N SER A 66 -4.38 2.98 -5.36
CA SER A 66 -5.49 3.61 -6.09
C SER A 66 -5.77 5.03 -5.60
N ILE A 67 -5.82 5.26 -4.29
CA ILE A 67 -6.04 6.58 -3.69
C ILE A 67 -4.90 7.54 -4.07
N TRP A 68 -3.65 7.09 -4.05
CA TRP A 68 -2.51 7.93 -4.40
C TRP A 68 -2.51 8.30 -5.89
N ILE A 69 -2.89 7.39 -6.78
CA ILE A 69 -3.05 7.67 -8.21
C ILE A 69 -4.16 8.70 -8.43
N SER A 70 -5.30 8.56 -7.75
CA SER A 70 -6.39 9.54 -7.84
C SER A 70 -5.94 10.93 -7.38
N LYS A 71 -5.17 11.03 -6.29
CA LYS A 71 -4.61 12.31 -5.82
C LYS A 71 -3.61 12.90 -6.83
N TYR A 72 -2.74 12.08 -7.39
CA TYR A 72 -1.77 12.48 -8.42
C TYR A 72 -2.47 13.05 -9.66
N ASN A 73 -3.52 12.39 -10.16
CA ASN A 73 -4.28 12.85 -11.33
C ASN A 73 -5.22 14.04 -11.05
N GLY A 74 -5.53 14.30 -9.77
CA GLY A 74 -6.42 15.38 -9.33
C GLY A 74 -5.73 16.70 -9.00
N ASN A 75 -4.44 16.87 -9.29
CA ASN A 75 -3.63 18.05 -8.93
C ASN A 75 -3.43 18.27 -7.41
N GLU A 76 -3.71 17.27 -6.56
CA GLU A 76 -3.50 17.36 -5.12
C GLU A 76 -2.12 16.79 -4.77
N GLU A 77 -1.11 17.66 -4.64
CA GLU A 77 0.26 17.28 -4.28
C GLU A 77 0.26 16.29 -3.11
N LEU A 78 0.92 15.14 -3.31
CA LEU A 78 1.01 14.03 -2.37
C LEU A 78 1.76 14.44 -1.09
N ARG A 79 1.11 15.21 -0.22
CA ARG A 79 1.69 15.61 1.05
C ARG A 79 1.91 14.38 1.93
N SER A 80 3.14 14.25 2.42
CA SER A 80 3.50 13.34 3.51
C SER A 80 2.61 13.66 4.70
N THR A 81 1.74 12.74 5.07
CA THR A 81 1.11 12.73 6.39
C THR A 81 2.18 12.40 7.42
N GLY A 82 2.90 13.43 7.88
CA GLY A 82 3.65 13.40 9.13
C GLY A 82 2.68 13.53 10.29
N ALA A 83 2.67 12.52 11.17
CA ALA A 83 2.01 12.63 12.46
C ALA A 83 2.74 13.69 13.29
N THR A 84 1.98 14.60 13.87
CA THR A 84 2.38 15.56 14.92
C THR A 84 2.83 14.84 16.18
#